data_AF-A0A7J5YJJ8-F1
#
_entry.id   AF-A0A7J5YJJ8-F1
#
_cell.length_a   1.000
_cell.length_b   1.000
_cell.length_c   1.000
_cell.angle_alpha   90.00
_cell.angle_beta   90.00
_cell.angle_gamma   90.00
#
_symmetry.space_group_name_H-M   'P 1'
#
loop_
_entity.id
_entity.type
_entity.pdbx_description
1 polymer ?
#
loop_
_entity_poly.entity_id
_entity_poly.type
_entity_poly.pdbx_seq_one_letter_code
_entity_poly.pdbx_strand_id
1 'polypeptide(L)'
;MAKYKPKPWLVCCFISAGLLCAVALVCLCVVSRTKADKDCPSGSFTRAAVAADSRQCSEIGSNILQQGGSAVDGAIAALLCTSVINPQSMGIGGGSIFTIRNKKGNVKVYNFRETVPKSFKTNLLDDCPTSVGLTTGSQWIGVPGELRAYEEVHKQYGKLPWAKLFEPTIKLAREGFPLPAHLGTLLQFPIVKGHVEKSSICDIFCNKNRTVLRTGENLTFLKLADTMETIAKQGAKAFYSGKIGQDLIQDIEAAGGTMTMEDLTSFQVRVEDAWTVSLGSTKMHLPPPPSGGPLLAFILKLMQEFPFNQNSLNVDQKIQIAVHLIQDSFINSINDRISSNLTHENSYYNNTKPSRDNVGTTHVSVLDEEGLAVSASSTINQVFGGGVYSPRTGIILNNELLDFCHRADTVRAGEQPPSSMTPVILESKSGGLFVIGGSGGSLITSAVALSMINHLWLGMNLKDAIAAPIVFVDSNNKVNFEPDFNKSVIKGLTTLGHKSGNWKFFLNVVNALEKENGCITAVSDVRKDGSSLSSPLLKSPLKFPFKSPLESPLEFPLGPPLESLFESPFKSLSKSFLKSHSQCDVLAACCKIPLNNTDTILSGVMGSKLTRQRSLDFETKVSKRRR
;
A
#
# COMPACT_ATOMS: atom_id res chain seq x y z
N MET A 1 -64.61 -31.13 -38.82
CA MET A 1 -63.86 -30.94 -37.56
C MET A 1 -64.19 -29.55 -37.01
N ALA A 2 -64.98 -29.47 -35.93
CA ALA A 2 -65.36 -28.19 -35.33
C ALA A 2 -64.15 -27.58 -34.60
N LYS A 3 -63.76 -26.35 -34.98
CA LYS A 3 -62.67 -25.60 -34.35
C LYS A 3 -63.08 -25.17 -32.94
N TYR A 4 -62.45 -25.77 -31.94
CA TYR A 4 -62.63 -25.42 -30.53
C TYR A 4 -62.08 -24.00 -30.29
N LYS A 5 -62.97 -23.01 -30.12
CA LYS A 5 -62.59 -21.65 -29.68
C LYS A 5 -62.41 -21.69 -28.16
N PRO A 6 -61.21 -21.41 -27.62
CA PRO A 6 -61.02 -21.40 -26.17
C PRO A 6 -61.92 -20.32 -25.56
N LYS A 7 -62.63 -20.68 -24.48
CA LYS A 7 -63.53 -19.78 -23.78
C LYS A 7 -62.72 -18.58 -23.24
N PRO A 8 -63.20 -17.34 -23.34
CA PRO A 8 -62.44 -16.14 -22.99
C PRO A 8 -61.92 -16.11 -21.54
N TRP A 9 -62.61 -16.79 -20.61
CA TRP A 9 -62.15 -16.91 -19.21
C TRP A 9 -60.85 -17.73 -19.07
N LEU A 10 -60.60 -18.72 -19.94
CA LEU A 10 -59.37 -19.51 -19.92
C LEU A 10 -58.16 -18.66 -20.32
N VAL A 11 -58.33 -17.75 -21.30
CA VAL A 11 -57.27 -16.82 -21.73
C VAL A 11 -56.92 -15.84 -20.61
N CYS A 12 -57.93 -15.30 -19.91
CA CYS A 12 -57.70 -14.47 -18.72
C CYS A 12 -56.97 -15.21 -17.60
N CYS A 13 -57.30 -16.49 -17.35
CA CYS A 13 -56.60 -17.32 -16.36
C CYS A 13 -55.12 -17.54 -16.71
N PHE A 14 -54.78 -17.77 -17.99
CA PHE A 14 -53.39 -17.93 -18.41
C PHE A 14 -52.58 -16.64 -18.29
N ILE A 15 -53.18 -15.48 -18.62
CA ILE A 15 -52.52 -14.18 -18.48
C ILE A 15 -52.27 -13.84 -17.02
N SER A 16 -53.27 -14.07 -16.15
CA SER A 16 -53.13 -13.82 -14.70
C SER A 16 -52.16 -14.78 -14.03
N ALA A 17 -52.12 -16.05 -14.42
CA ALA A 17 -51.10 -17.01 -13.97
C ALA A 17 -49.68 -16.60 -14.42
N GLY A 18 -49.52 -16.14 -15.66
CA GLY A 18 -48.25 -15.63 -16.17
C GLY A 18 -47.75 -14.39 -15.40
N LEU A 19 -48.66 -13.46 -15.09
CA LEU A 19 -48.34 -12.27 -14.30
C LEU A 19 -47.93 -12.64 -12.86
N LEU A 20 -48.65 -13.57 -12.23
CA LEU A 20 -48.33 -14.08 -10.89
C LEU A 20 -46.96 -14.77 -10.85
N CYS A 21 -46.64 -15.58 -11.86
CA CYS A 21 -45.31 -16.20 -11.98
C CYS A 21 -44.20 -15.15 -12.16
N ALA A 22 -44.43 -14.11 -12.97
CA ALA A 22 -43.46 -13.03 -13.16
C ALA A 22 -43.23 -12.24 -11.86
N VAL A 23 -44.30 -11.90 -11.13
CA VAL A 23 -44.21 -11.23 -9.83
C VAL A 23 -43.51 -12.13 -8.81
N ALA A 24 -43.84 -13.42 -8.76
CA ALA A 24 -43.19 -14.37 -7.87
C ALA A 24 -41.69 -14.51 -8.18
N LEU A 25 -41.29 -14.54 -9.45
CA LEU A 25 -39.89 -14.54 -9.87
C LEU A 25 -39.16 -13.26 -9.48
N VAL A 26 -39.78 -12.09 -9.68
CA VAL A 26 -39.22 -10.81 -9.24
C VAL A 26 -39.07 -10.78 -7.72
N CYS A 27 -40.09 -11.20 -6.97
CA CYS A 27 -40.03 -11.32 -5.51
C CYS A 27 -38.94 -12.32 -5.07
N LEU A 28 -38.80 -13.46 -5.74
CA LEU A 28 -37.73 -14.42 -5.44
C LEU A 28 -36.36 -13.83 -5.72
N CYS A 29 -36.18 -13.10 -6.83
CA CYS A 29 -34.92 -12.42 -7.15
C CYS A 29 -34.60 -11.30 -6.15
N VAL A 30 -35.61 -10.56 -5.69
CA VAL A 30 -35.46 -9.51 -4.67
C VAL A 30 -35.11 -10.15 -3.32
N VAL A 31 -35.84 -11.18 -2.88
CA VAL A 31 -35.58 -11.90 -1.62
C VAL A 31 -34.22 -12.61 -1.62
N SER A 32 -33.82 -13.17 -2.77
CA SER A 32 -32.50 -13.79 -2.95
C SER A 32 -31.38 -12.75 -2.92
N ARG A 33 -31.61 -11.54 -3.43
CA ARG A 33 -30.67 -10.41 -3.31
C ARG A 33 -30.60 -9.85 -1.89
N THR A 34 -31.72 -9.80 -1.16
CA THR A 34 -31.71 -9.32 0.24
C THR A 34 -31.11 -10.32 1.22
N LYS A 35 -31.19 -11.64 0.94
CA LYS A 35 -30.51 -12.67 1.74
C LYS A 35 -28.99 -12.73 1.54
N ALA A 36 -28.44 -11.99 0.57
CA ALA A 36 -27.01 -11.93 0.32
C ALA A 36 -26.29 -10.84 1.15
N ASP A 37 -27.03 -9.97 1.87
CA ASP A 37 -26.45 -9.22 2.99
C ASP A 37 -26.24 -10.22 4.14
N LYS A 38 -25.13 -10.95 4.08
CA LYS A 38 -24.61 -11.69 5.22
C LYS A 38 -24.34 -10.69 6.34
N ASP A 39 -24.62 -11.07 7.59
CA ASP A 39 -24.30 -10.26 8.78
C ASP A 39 -22.78 -10.06 8.88
N CYS A 40 -22.26 -9.06 8.17
CA CYS A 40 -20.87 -8.69 8.23
C CYS A 40 -20.59 -7.97 9.56
N PRO A 41 -19.41 -8.18 10.18
CA PRO A 41 -19.02 -7.46 11.39
C PRO A 41 -19.08 -5.94 11.21
N SER A 42 -19.41 -5.21 12.28
CA SER A 42 -19.45 -3.73 12.28
C SER A 42 -18.16 -3.13 11.70
N GLY A 43 -18.29 -2.25 10.71
CA GLY A 43 -17.15 -1.63 9.99
C GLY A 43 -16.71 -2.38 8.72
N SER A 44 -17.35 -3.52 8.40
CA SER A 44 -17.13 -4.24 7.14
C SER A 44 -18.00 -3.69 6.01
N PHE A 45 -17.59 -3.99 4.78
CA PHE A 45 -18.22 -3.56 3.53
C PHE A 45 -18.66 -4.77 2.70
N THR A 46 -19.71 -4.66 1.90
CA THR A 46 -20.28 -5.83 1.20
C THR A 46 -20.03 -5.85 -0.31
N ARG A 47 -19.54 -4.75 -0.89
CA ARG A 47 -19.40 -4.60 -2.35
C ARG A 47 -18.00 -4.18 -2.78
N ALA A 48 -17.60 -2.98 -2.41
CA ALA A 48 -16.33 -2.39 -2.84
C ALA A 48 -15.76 -1.51 -1.73
N ALA A 49 -14.43 -1.36 -1.72
CA ALA A 49 -13.74 -0.53 -0.73
C ALA A 49 -12.40 0.00 -1.24
N VAL A 50 -11.99 1.12 -0.66
CA VAL A 50 -10.73 1.83 -0.91
C VAL A 50 -10.04 2.08 0.41
N ALA A 51 -8.74 1.78 0.47
CA ALA A 51 -7.85 2.15 1.56
C ALA A 51 -6.64 2.92 1.00
N ALA A 52 -6.56 4.21 1.32
CA ALA A 52 -5.47 5.11 0.95
C ALA A 52 -4.87 5.83 2.17
N ASP A 53 -3.74 6.52 1.96
CA ASP A 53 -2.99 7.28 2.97
C ASP A 53 -3.75 8.49 3.55
N SER A 54 -4.91 8.86 3.02
CA SER A 54 -5.74 9.93 3.57
C SER A 54 -7.21 9.61 3.41
N ARG A 55 -8.01 10.08 4.37
CA ARG A 55 -9.47 9.98 4.28
C ARG A 55 -10.02 10.56 2.98
N GLN A 56 -9.60 11.77 2.62
CA GLN A 56 -10.14 12.47 1.46
C GLN A 56 -9.86 11.73 0.14
N CYS A 57 -8.71 11.09 0.01
CA CYS A 57 -8.40 10.32 -1.19
C CYS A 57 -9.09 8.96 -1.22
N SER A 58 -9.33 8.33 -0.07
CA SER A 58 -10.26 7.19 0.01
C SER A 58 -11.69 7.58 -0.35
N GLU A 59 -12.16 8.78 0.04
CA GLU A 59 -13.48 9.31 -0.33
C GLU A 59 -13.59 9.49 -1.85
N ILE A 60 -12.61 10.13 -2.48
CA ILE A 60 -12.58 10.31 -3.93
C ILE A 60 -12.57 8.97 -4.67
N GLY A 61 -11.71 8.03 -4.26
CA GLY A 61 -11.67 6.69 -4.86
C GLY A 61 -13.01 5.95 -4.69
N SER A 62 -13.60 6.00 -3.50
CA SER A 62 -14.91 5.39 -3.23
C SER A 62 -16.03 6.01 -4.07
N ASN A 63 -16.05 7.33 -4.22
CA ASN A 63 -17.04 8.03 -5.04
C ASN A 63 -16.94 7.66 -6.52
N ILE A 64 -15.74 7.35 -7.02
CA ILE A 64 -15.56 6.83 -8.38
C ILE A 64 -16.13 5.42 -8.53
N LEU A 65 -15.95 4.55 -7.53
CA LEU A 65 -16.59 3.23 -7.51
C LEU A 65 -18.12 3.35 -7.45
N GLN A 66 -18.66 4.28 -6.66
CA GLN A 66 -20.11 4.55 -6.59
C GLN A 66 -20.71 4.99 -7.92
N GLN A 67 -19.92 5.64 -8.78
CA GLN A 67 -20.32 6.06 -10.11
C GLN A 67 -20.27 4.92 -11.15
N GLY A 68 -19.95 3.68 -10.73
CA GLY A 68 -19.81 2.52 -11.61
C GLY A 68 -18.38 2.32 -12.15
N GLY A 69 -17.40 2.99 -11.56
CA GLY A 69 -15.98 2.78 -11.86
C GLY A 69 -15.47 1.41 -11.42
N SER A 70 -14.40 0.96 -12.07
CA SER A 70 -13.62 -0.22 -11.70
C SER A 70 -12.68 0.07 -10.53
N ALA A 71 -12.10 -0.98 -9.94
CA ALA A 71 -11.03 -0.83 -8.95
C ALA A 71 -9.84 -0.02 -9.47
N VAL A 72 -9.55 -0.10 -10.77
CA VAL A 72 -8.50 0.70 -11.42
C VAL A 72 -8.89 2.17 -11.51
N ASP A 73 -10.14 2.48 -11.87
CA ASP A 73 -10.64 3.87 -11.87
C ASP A 73 -10.54 4.49 -10.46
N GLY A 74 -10.96 3.74 -9.44
CA GLY A 74 -10.89 4.16 -8.04
C GLY A 74 -9.45 4.36 -7.56
N ALA A 75 -8.52 3.48 -7.94
CA ALA A 75 -7.11 3.57 -7.60
C ALA A 75 -6.45 4.80 -8.25
N ILE A 76 -6.69 5.03 -9.54
CA ILE A 76 -6.15 6.20 -10.26
C ILE A 76 -6.67 7.50 -9.63
N ALA A 77 -7.96 7.61 -9.37
CA ALA A 77 -8.54 8.82 -8.77
C ALA A 77 -8.02 9.08 -7.35
N ALA A 78 -7.85 8.03 -6.55
CA ALA A 78 -7.26 8.12 -5.22
C ALA A 78 -5.79 8.60 -5.30
N LEU A 79 -4.98 8.05 -6.21
CA LEU A 79 -3.58 8.46 -6.39
C LEU A 79 -3.45 9.89 -6.94
N LEU A 80 -4.31 10.29 -7.88
CA LEU A 80 -4.38 11.68 -8.34
C LEU A 80 -4.70 12.62 -7.16
N CYS A 81 -5.67 12.28 -6.31
CA CYS A 81 -5.92 13.04 -5.07
C CYS A 81 -4.67 13.07 -4.16
N THR A 82 -3.98 11.95 -3.99
CA THR A 82 -2.79 11.88 -3.14
C THR A 82 -1.69 12.82 -3.65
N SER A 83 -1.61 13.08 -4.96
CA SER A 83 -0.63 14.01 -5.54
C SER A 83 -0.80 15.47 -5.09
N VAL A 84 -1.94 15.83 -4.51
CA VAL A 84 -2.16 17.14 -3.89
C VAL A 84 -2.28 17.07 -2.37
N ILE A 85 -2.81 15.98 -1.80
CA ILE A 85 -2.95 15.81 -0.35
C ILE A 85 -1.62 15.44 0.32
N ASN A 86 -0.86 14.53 -0.29
CA ASN A 86 0.47 14.10 0.17
C ASN A 86 1.55 14.28 -0.92
N PRO A 87 1.72 15.51 -1.46
CA PRO A 87 2.62 15.83 -2.57
C PRO A 87 4.09 15.61 -2.22
N GLN A 88 4.42 15.53 -0.94
CA GLN A 88 5.74 15.18 -0.45
C GLN A 88 6.12 13.73 -0.73
N SER A 89 5.14 12.84 -0.97
CA SER A 89 5.36 11.39 -1.05
C SER A 89 5.29 10.87 -2.48
N MET A 90 4.43 11.44 -3.32
CA MET A 90 4.13 10.96 -4.67
C MET A 90 3.54 12.07 -5.53
N GLY A 91 3.49 11.82 -6.85
CA GLY A 91 2.77 12.65 -7.81
C GLY A 91 3.15 12.30 -9.24
N ILE A 92 2.49 12.95 -10.22
CA ILE A 92 2.62 12.64 -11.65
C ILE A 92 4.05 12.85 -12.23
N GLY A 93 4.96 13.43 -11.44
CA GLY A 93 6.39 13.54 -11.73
C GLY A 93 7.23 12.34 -11.26
N GLY A 94 6.60 11.26 -10.79
CA GLY A 94 7.28 10.05 -10.30
C GLY A 94 6.86 8.77 -11.03
N GLY A 95 6.86 7.66 -10.29
CA GLY A 95 6.62 6.32 -10.80
C GLY A 95 5.85 5.44 -9.84
N SER A 96 5.37 4.31 -10.36
CA SER A 96 4.44 3.42 -9.67
C SER A 96 4.70 1.94 -9.96
N ILE A 97 4.21 1.05 -9.10
CA ILE A 97 4.10 -0.39 -9.37
C ILE A 97 2.70 -0.84 -8.96
N PHE A 98 1.97 -1.44 -9.88
CA PHE A 98 0.61 -1.95 -9.67
C PHE A 98 0.59 -3.46 -9.79
N THR A 99 0.07 -4.14 -8.79
CA THR A 99 -0.30 -5.55 -8.85
C THR A 99 -1.82 -5.62 -8.98
N ILE A 100 -2.30 -6.11 -10.12
CA ILE A 100 -3.72 -6.12 -10.47
C ILE A 100 -4.17 -7.57 -10.65
N ARG A 101 -5.16 -7.98 -9.85
CA ARG A 101 -5.87 -9.25 -10.02
C ARG A 101 -7.18 -9.00 -10.75
N ASN A 102 -7.32 -9.57 -11.94
CA ASN A 102 -8.57 -9.50 -12.68
C ASN A 102 -9.64 -10.45 -12.12
N LYS A 103 -10.88 -10.32 -12.63
CA LYS A 103 -12.03 -11.13 -12.19
C LYS A 103 -11.88 -12.63 -12.47
N LYS A 104 -11.03 -13.00 -13.43
CA LYS A 104 -10.70 -14.40 -13.78
C LYS A 104 -9.62 -14.99 -12.85
N GLY A 105 -9.06 -14.18 -11.95
CA GLY A 105 -7.98 -14.57 -11.05
C GLY A 105 -6.59 -14.49 -11.67
N ASN A 106 -6.41 -13.90 -12.86
CA ASN A 106 -5.06 -13.65 -13.37
C ASN A 106 -4.50 -12.40 -12.70
N VAL A 107 -3.26 -12.49 -12.23
CA VAL A 107 -2.56 -11.39 -11.57
C VAL A 107 -1.41 -10.91 -12.43
N LYS A 108 -1.48 -9.64 -12.84
CA LYS A 108 -0.44 -8.98 -13.61
C LYS A 108 0.18 -7.85 -12.83
N VAL A 109 1.45 -7.62 -13.08
CA VAL A 109 2.22 -6.52 -12.56
C VAL A 109 2.44 -5.54 -13.69
N TYR A 110 2.10 -4.29 -13.42
CA TYR A 110 2.38 -3.18 -14.30
C TYR A 110 3.38 -2.29 -13.58
N ASN A 111 4.61 -2.30 -14.08
CA ASN A 111 5.74 -1.60 -13.49
C ASN A 111 6.09 -0.38 -14.34
N PHE A 112 5.91 0.78 -13.71
CA PHE A 112 6.10 2.11 -14.29
C PHE A 112 7.06 2.92 -13.43
N ARG A 113 7.98 2.21 -12.77
CA ARG A 113 9.14 2.81 -12.13
C ARG A 113 9.89 3.64 -13.16
N GLU A 114 10.38 4.78 -12.70
CA GLU A 114 11.16 5.72 -13.48
C GLU A 114 12.37 5.04 -14.13
N THR A 115 12.76 5.52 -15.30
CA THR A 115 13.94 5.00 -16.00
C THR A 115 15.04 6.05 -16.05
N VAL A 116 16.29 5.60 -16.09
CA VAL A 116 17.44 6.46 -16.38
C VAL A 116 17.25 7.08 -17.79
N PRO A 117 17.33 8.42 -17.95
CA PRO A 117 17.29 9.05 -19.26
C PRO A 117 18.40 8.56 -20.19
N LYS A 118 18.26 8.75 -21.51
CA LYS A 118 19.30 8.42 -22.50
C LYS A 118 20.56 9.25 -22.29
N SER A 119 20.38 10.53 -22.00
CA SER A 119 21.45 11.44 -21.60
C SER A 119 21.43 11.60 -20.08
N PHE A 120 22.49 11.16 -19.41
CA PHE A 120 22.65 11.31 -17.97
C PHE A 120 24.14 11.45 -17.64
N LYS A 121 24.46 11.93 -16.43
CA LYS A 121 25.83 12.06 -15.97
C LYS A 121 26.51 10.68 -15.92
N THR A 122 27.57 10.46 -16.69
CA THR A 122 28.22 9.13 -16.81
C THR A 122 28.78 8.60 -15.50
N ASN A 123 29.19 9.50 -14.61
CA ASN A 123 29.67 9.18 -13.26
C ASN A 123 28.66 9.58 -12.18
N LEU A 124 27.36 9.41 -12.44
CA LEU A 124 26.28 9.75 -11.50
C LEU A 124 26.50 9.15 -10.10
N LEU A 125 27.04 7.93 -10.01
CA LEU A 125 27.27 7.25 -8.72
C LEU A 125 28.37 7.90 -7.87
N ASP A 126 29.26 8.72 -8.46
CA ASP A 126 30.26 9.48 -7.70
C ASP A 126 29.60 10.60 -6.87
N ASP A 127 28.41 11.06 -7.28
CA ASP A 127 27.63 12.08 -6.58
C ASP A 127 26.78 11.49 -5.45
N CYS A 128 26.79 10.18 -5.25
CA CYS A 128 26.03 9.56 -4.18
C CYS A 128 26.36 10.25 -2.86
N PRO A 129 25.35 10.70 -2.09
CA PRO A 129 25.59 11.44 -0.86
C PRO A 129 26.47 10.61 0.08
N THR A 130 27.09 11.18 1.11
CA THR A 130 27.85 10.42 2.13
C THR A 130 27.14 10.30 3.48
N SER A 131 26.08 11.09 3.70
CA SER A 131 25.26 11.09 4.91
C SER A 131 23.78 10.81 4.59
N VAL A 132 23.01 10.46 5.63
CA VAL A 132 21.55 10.28 5.53
C VAL A 132 20.88 11.66 5.53
N GLY A 133 20.07 11.95 4.51
CA GLY A 133 19.36 13.22 4.38
C GLY A 133 18.57 13.34 3.08
N LEU A 134 17.84 14.45 2.93
CA LEU A 134 17.16 14.81 1.69
C LEU A 134 18.20 15.22 0.66
N THR A 135 18.26 14.47 -0.45
CA THR A 135 19.23 14.69 -1.51
C THR A 135 18.52 15.27 -2.73
N THR A 136 19.03 16.40 -3.20
CA THR A 136 18.37 17.20 -4.25
C THR A 136 19.26 17.34 -5.45
N GLY A 137 18.65 17.64 -6.59
CA GLY A 137 19.38 17.88 -7.82
C GLY A 137 18.72 17.19 -9.01
N SER A 138 18.79 17.89 -10.13
CA SER A 138 18.17 17.46 -11.38
C SER A 138 18.82 16.22 -12.01
N GLN A 139 20.07 15.91 -11.64
CA GLN A 139 20.77 14.70 -12.05
C GLN A 139 20.13 13.41 -11.52
N TRP A 140 19.33 13.49 -10.45
CA TRP A 140 18.67 12.35 -9.84
C TRP A 140 17.28 12.06 -10.40
N ILE A 141 16.79 12.92 -11.29
CA ILE A 141 15.44 12.82 -11.85
C ILE A 141 15.42 11.68 -12.88
N GLY A 142 14.63 10.64 -12.59
CA GLY A 142 14.28 9.61 -13.56
C GLY A 142 13.09 10.04 -14.42
N VAL A 143 12.94 9.42 -15.58
CA VAL A 143 11.83 9.68 -16.51
C VAL A 143 10.48 9.32 -15.84
N PRO A 144 9.55 10.28 -15.65
CA PRO A 144 8.29 10.01 -14.95
C PRO A 144 7.38 9.02 -15.70
N GLY A 145 6.96 7.97 -15.01
CA GLY A 145 6.18 6.87 -15.59
C GLY A 145 4.69 6.86 -15.26
N GLU A 146 4.28 7.68 -14.30
CA GLU A 146 2.98 7.54 -13.64
C GLU A 146 1.76 7.79 -14.54
N LEU A 147 1.78 8.80 -15.42
CA LEU A 147 0.64 9.03 -16.32
C LEU A 147 0.52 7.97 -17.42
N ARG A 148 1.66 7.41 -17.87
CA ARG A 148 1.66 6.30 -18.83
C ARG A 148 1.04 5.07 -18.18
N ALA A 149 1.33 4.87 -16.91
CA ALA A 149 0.77 3.82 -16.10
C ALA A 149 -0.74 3.86 -16.08
N TYR A 150 -1.27 4.99 -15.61
CA TYR A 150 -2.69 5.21 -15.44
C TYR A 150 -3.42 5.03 -16.77
N GLU A 151 -2.88 5.57 -17.86
CA GLU A 151 -3.48 5.41 -19.19
C GLU A 151 -3.48 3.93 -19.64
N GLU A 152 -2.39 3.18 -19.43
CA GLU A 152 -2.31 1.77 -19.80
C GLU A 152 -3.31 0.92 -19.02
N VAL A 153 -3.32 1.02 -17.68
CA VAL A 153 -4.24 0.20 -16.86
C VAL A 153 -5.69 0.65 -17.02
N HIS A 154 -5.95 1.94 -17.27
CA HIS A 154 -7.29 2.46 -17.57
C HIS A 154 -7.82 1.91 -18.89
N LYS A 155 -7.01 1.83 -19.94
CA LYS A 155 -7.41 1.19 -21.20
C LYS A 155 -7.80 -0.28 -21.03
N GLN A 156 -7.10 -0.99 -20.13
CA GLN A 156 -7.31 -2.43 -19.92
C GLN A 156 -8.51 -2.74 -19.01
N TYR A 157 -8.72 -1.93 -17.96
CA TYR A 157 -9.65 -2.26 -16.87
C TYR A 157 -10.63 -1.13 -16.52
N GLY A 158 -10.41 0.08 -17.02
CA GLY A 158 -11.23 1.25 -16.74
C GLY A 158 -12.63 1.14 -17.30
N LYS A 159 -13.58 1.76 -16.59
CA LYS A 159 -15.00 1.81 -16.95
C LYS A 159 -15.52 3.21 -17.15
N LEU A 160 -15.01 4.17 -16.37
CA LEU A 160 -15.41 5.57 -16.51
C LEU A 160 -14.57 6.27 -17.59
N PRO A 161 -15.09 7.34 -18.21
CA PRO A 161 -14.29 8.20 -19.07
C PRO A 161 -13.03 8.70 -18.36
N TRP A 162 -11.88 8.67 -19.04
CA TRP A 162 -10.59 9.10 -18.50
C TRP A 162 -10.65 10.43 -17.72
N ALA A 163 -11.29 11.44 -18.29
CA ALA A 163 -11.43 12.76 -17.68
C ALA A 163 -12.12 12.73 -16.31
N LYS A 164 -13.09 11.82 -16.09
CA LYS A 164 -13.83 11.69 -14.83
C LYS A 164 -12.93 11.38 -13.64
N LEU A 165 -11.80 10.71 -13.88
CA LEU A 165 -10.86 10.36 -12.82
C LEU A 165 -10.08 11.58 -12.29
N PHE A 166 -9.96 12.63 -13.10
CA PHE A 166 -9.20 13.84 -12.77
C PHE A 166 -10.08 14.94 -12.18
N GLU A 167 -11.36 15.00 -12.57
CA GLU A 167 -12.29 16.06 -12.16
C GLU A 167 -12.28 16.38 -10.65
N PRO A 168 -12.33 15.39 -9.73
CA PRO A 168 -12.34 15.68 -8.29
C PRO A 168 -11.05 16.36 -7.82
N THR A 169 -9.90 15.89 -8.32
CA THR A 169 -8.59 16.41 -7.95
C THR A 169 -8.33 17.79 -8.57
N ILE A 170 -8.75 18.02 -9.82
CA ILE A 170 -8.66 19.34 -10.46
C ILE A 170 -9.44 20.37 -9.64
N LYS A 171 -10.67 20.03 -9.25
CA LYS A 171 -11.50 20.90 -8.41
C LYS A 171 -10.79 21.21 -7.09
N LEU A 172 -10.32 20.19 -6.40
CA LEU A 172 -9.60 20.31 -5.12
C LEU A 172 -8.34 21.18 -5.24
N ALA A 173 -7.56 20.98 -6.30
CA ALA A 173 -6.35 21.74 -6.58
C ALA A 173 -6.62 23.23 -6.87
N ARG A 174 -7.74 23.55 -7.53
CA ARG A 174 -8.14 24.94 -7.85
C ARG A 174 -8.75 25.67 -6.68
N GLU A 175 -9.72 25.05 -6.01
CA GLU A 175 -10.47 25.67 -4.90
C GLU A 175 -9.61 25.77 -3.63
N GLY A 176 -8.68 24.83 -3.47
CA GLY A 176 -7.82 24.72 -2.31
C GLY A 176 -8.47 23.95 -1.16
N PHE A 177 -7.63 23.61 -0.19
CA PHE A 177 -8.01 22.85 0.99
C PHE A 177 -7.07 23.18 2.15
N PRO A 178 -7.51 22.98 3.41
CA PRO A 178 -6.64 23.18 4.57
C PRO A 178 -5.46 22.21 4.50
N LEU A 179 -4.25 22.74 4.69
CA LEU A 179 -3.01 21.98 4.65
C LEU A 179 -3.09 20.80 5.65
N PRO A 180 -2.98 19.54 5.19
CA PRO A 180 -3.18 18.36 6.03
C PRO A 180 -2.22 18.29 7.21
N ALA A 181 -2.66 17.73 8.34
CA ALA A 181 -1.89 17.70 9.58
C ALA A 181 -0.55 16.95 9.43
N HIS A 182 -0.55 15.81 8.74
CA HIS A 182 0.67 15.07 8.43
C HIS A 182 1.69 15.90 7.62
N LEU A 183 1.26 16.52 6.51
CA LEU A 183 2.13 17.39 5.70
C LEU A 183 2.61 18.61 6.51
N GLY A 184 1.73 19.24 7.30
CA GLY A 184 2.08 20.39 8.11
C GLY A 184 3.12 20.07 9.17
N THR A 185 2.99 18.93 9.85
CA THR A 185 3.99 18.44 10.81
C THR A 185 5.35 18.23 10.14
N LEU A 186 5.34 17.61 8.95
CA LEU A 186 6.55 17.33 8.20
C LEU A 186 7.23 18.62 7.69
N LEU A 187 6.47 19.61 7.20
CA LEU A 187 6.99 20.91 6.76
C LEU A 187 7.68 21.70 7.90
N GLN A 188 7.27 21.50 9.16
CA GLN A 188 7.91 22.17 10.30
C GLN A 188 9.19 21.47 10.78
N PHE A 189 9.50 20.27 10.28
CA PHE A 189 10.71 19.57 10.69
C PHE A 189 11.97 20.30 10.18
N PRO A 190 13.01 20.57 11.01
CA PRO A 190 14.10 21.49 10.63
C PRO A 190 14.80 21.17 9.30
N ILE A 191 15.02 19.90 8.99
CA ILE A 191 15.66 19.47 7.74
C ILE A 191 14.73 19.75 6.54
N VAL A 192 13.45 19.39 6.66
CA VAL A 192 12.45 19.59 5.60
C VAL A 192 12.18 21.09 5.43
N LYS A 193 11.94 21.81 6.52
CA LYS A 193 11.74 23.26 6.52
C LYS A 193 12.88 23.98 5.81
N GLY A 194 14.11 23.71 6.24
CA GLY A 194 15.29 24.33 5.64
C GLY A 194 15.47 23.96 4.16
N HIS A 195 15.03 22.76 3.76
CA HIS A 195 15.06 22.32 2.37
C HIS A 195 13.99 23.02 1.51
N VAL A 196 12.75 23.07 1.99
CA VAL A 196 11.62 23.71 1.29
C VAL A 196 11.87 25.21 1.14
N GLU A 197 12.21 25.91 2.23
CA GLU A 197 12.43 27.36 2.19
C GLU A 197 13.59 27.76 1.26
N LYS A 198 14.49 26.86 0.90
CA LYS A 198 15.64 27.15 0.02
C LYS A 198 15.48 26.66 -1.42
N SER A 199 14.40 25.97 -1.76
CA SER A 199 14.17 25.38 -3.09
C SER A 199 12.94 26.00 -3.77
N SER A 200 12.72 25.65 -5.03
CA SER A 200 11.52 26.06 -5.78
C SER A 200 10.23 25.44 -5.23
N ILE A 201 10.33 24.44 -4.35
CA ILE A 201 9.20 23.88 -3.59
C ILE A 201 8.52 24.97 -2.73
N CYS A 202 9.26 26.00 -2.31
CA CYS A 202 8.72 27.14 -1.55
C CYS A 202 7.61 27.90 -2.31
N ASP A 203 7.60 27.85 -3.64
CA ASP A 203 6.59 28.53 -4.46
C ASP A 203 5.17 28.00 -4.20
N ILE A 204 5.05 26.77 -3.69
CA ILE A 204 3.78 26.15 -3.31
C ILE A 204 3.59 26.19 -1.78
N PHE A 205 4.63 25.82 -1.03
CA PHE A 205 4.49 25.51 0.40
C PHE A 205 4.96 26.61 1.34
N CYS A 206 5.27 27.80 0.82
CA CYS A 206 5.58 28.97 1.63
C CYS A 206 4.56 30.09 1.44
N ASN A 207 4.41 30.91 2.47
CA ASN A 207 3.72 32.19 2.35
C ASN A 207 4.59 33.24 1.62
N LYS A 208 4.05 34.45 1.46
CA LYS A 208 4.75 35.59 0.81
C LYS A 208 6.08 35.96 1.46
N ASN A 209 6.28 35.64 2.73
CA ASN A 209 7.52 35.89 3.46
C ASN A 209 8.53 34.74 3.32
N ARG A 210 8.26 33.80 2.41
CA ARG A 210 9.03 32.57 2.16
C ARG A 210 9.22 31.69 3.40
N THR A 211 8.25 31.70 4.31
CA THR A 211 8.21 30.75 5.42
C THR A 211 7.17 29.68 5.17
N VAL A 212 7.50 28.43 5.55
CA VAL A 212 6.63 27.28 5.32
C VAL A 212 5.24 27.46 5.94
N LEU A 213 4.22 27.03 5.18
CA LEU A 213 2.84 26.97 5.64
C LEU A 213 2.68 26.03 6.85
N ARG A 214 1.67 26.34 7.66
CA ARG A 214 1.27 25.59 8.86
C ARG A 214 0.01 24.78 8.58
N THR A 215 -0.20 23.75 9.40
CA THR A 215 -1.42 22.93 9.38
C THR A 215 -2.67 23.82 9.39
N GLY A 216 -3.62 23.52 8.50
CA GLY A 216 -4.88 24.24 8.38
C GLY A 216 -4.85 25.49 7.49
N GLU A 217 -3.68 26.02 7.13
CA GLU A 217 -3.60 27.11 6.14
C GLU A 217 -4.06 26.64 4.76
N ASN A 218 -4.68 27.51 3.97
CA ASN A 218 -5.23 27.11 2.66
C ASN A 218 -4.10 26.84 1.66
N LEU A 219 -4.12 25.66 1.03
CA LEU A 219 -3.16 25.21 0.03
C LEU A 219 -3.84 25.06 -1.33
N THR A 220 -3.22 25.56 -2.40
CA THR A 220 -3.72 25.45 -3.78
C THR A 220 -2.62 24.96 -4.72
N PHE A 221 -3.02 24.30 -5.80
CA PHE A 221 -2.12 23.78 -6.84
C PHE A 221 -2.60 24.23 -8.22
N LEU A 222 -2.76 25.54 -8.41
CA LEU A 222 -3.39 26.11 -9.60
C LEU A 222 -2.76 25.62 -10.91
N LYS A 223 -1.42 25.59 -10.96
CA LYS A 223 -0.70 25.18 -12.17
C LYS A 223 -0.82 23.68 -12.44
N LEU A 224 -0.76 22.87 -11.40
CA LEU A 224 -0.97 21.43 -11.52
C LEU A 224 -2.41 21.13 -11.96
N ALA A 225 -3.39 21.92 -11.51
CA ALA A 225 -4.76 21.79 -11.94
C ALA A 225 -4.96 22.07 -13.43
N ASP A 226 -4.30 23.11 -13.98
CA ASP A 226 -4.29 23.38 -15.43
C ASP A 226 -3.67 22.20 -16.21
N THR A 227 -2.57 21.65 -15.69
CA THR A 227 -1.89 20.49 -16.28
C THR A 227 -2.77 19.25 -16.26
N MET A 228 -3.36 18.92 -15.11
CA MET A 228 -4.30 17.80 -14.96
C MET A 228 -5.54 17.98 -15.85
N GLU A 229 -6.06 19.20 -15.99
CA GLU A 229 -7.18 19.47 -16.90
C GLU A 229 -6.80 19.25 -18.37
N THR A 230 -5.59 19.63 -18.77
CA THR A 230 -5.07 19.37 -20.11
C THR A 230 -4.93 17.87 -20.36
N ILE A 231 -4.38 17.13 -19.39
CA ILE A 231 -4.23 15.66 -19.46
C ILE A 231 -5.60 14.97 -19.47
N ALA A 232 -6.57 15.45 -18.71
CA ALA A 232 -7.93 14.92 -18.69
C ALA A 232 -8.60 15.05 -20.07
N LYS A 233 -8.38 16.19 -20.76
CA LYS A 233 -8.95 16.46 -22.09
C LYS A 233 -8.21 15.76 -23.23
N GLN A 234 -6.88 15.69 -23.15
CA GLN A 234 -6.04 15.26 -24.27
C GLN A 234 -5.42 13.87 -24.10
N GLY A 235 -5.55 13.24 -22.93
CA GLY A 235 -4.90 11.98 -22.58
C GLY A 235 -3.43 12.15 -22.17
N ALA A 236 -2.76 11.05 -21.85
CA ALA A 236 -1.36 11.09 -21.38
C ALA A 236 -0.39 11.60 -22.46
N LYS A 237 -0.77 11.54 -23.75
CA LYS A 237 0.02 12.11 -24.85
C LYS A 237 0.36 13.60 -24.66
N ALA A 238 -0.47 14.37 -23.95
CA ALA A 238 -0.17 15.77 -23.65
C ALA A 238 1.12 15.92 -22.83
N PHE A 239 1.37 14.98 -21.94
CA PHE A 239 2.58 14.90 -21.11
C PHE A 239 3.76 14.31 -21.89
N TYR A 240 3.57 13.21 -22.61
CA TYR A 240 4.71 12.48 -23.18
C TYR A 240 5.17 12.97 -24.56
N SER A 241 4.29 13.60 -25.34
CA SER A 241 4.61 14.08 -26.70
C SER A 241 4.01 15.45 -27.01
N GLY A 242 3.43 16.11 -26.01
CA GLY A 242 2.69 17.37 -26.17
C GLY A 242 3.35 18.54 -25.43
N LYS A 243 2.57 19.62 -25.30
CA LYS A 243 3.03 20.89 -24.71
C LYS A 243 3.45 20.75 -23.24
N ILE A 244 2.75 19.93 -22.44
CA ILE A 244 3.11 19.70 -21.04
C ILE A 244 4.50 19.07 -20.94
N GLY A 245 4.82 18.10 -21.80
CA GLY A 245 6.16 17.51 -21.87
C GLY A 245 7.22 18.54 -22.23
N GLN A 246 6.96 19.37 -23.25
CA GLN A 246 7.90 20.41 -23.67
C GLN A 246 8.17 21.41 -22.55
N ASP A 247 7.12 21.85 -21.85
CA ASP A 247 7.22 22.76 -20.72
C ASP A 247 7.98 22.14 -19.55
N LEU A 248 7.75 20.86 -19.27
CA LEU A 248 8.46 20.13 -18.22
C LEU A 248 9.95 20.00 -18.55
N ILE A 249 10.30 19.64 -19.79
CA ILE A 249 11.70 19.51 -20.23
C ILE A 249 12.43 20.85 -20.15
N GLN A 250 11.78 21.96 -20.54
CA GLN A 250 12.36 23.31 -20.39
C GLN A 250 12.69 23.64 -18.93
N ASP A 251 11.79 23.31 -18.00
CA ASP A 251 12.02 23.56 -16.58
C ASP A 251 13.08 22.61 -15.99
N ILE A 252 13.16 21.37 -16.46
CA ILE A 252 14.24 20.43 -16.10
C ILE A 252 15.60 20.93 -16.58
N GLU A 253 15.69 21.38 -17.83
CA GLU A 253 16.90 21.95 -18.42
C GLU A 253 17.33 23.21 -17.67
N ALA A 254 16.39 24.10 -17.33
CA ALA A 254 16.66 25.29 -16.51
C ALA A 254 17.17 24.94 -15.10
N ALA A 255 16.80 23.77 -14.56
CA ALA A 255 17.32 23.21 -13.32
C ALA A 255 18.63 22.43 -13.49
N GLY A 256 19.24 22.43 -14.69
CA GLY A 256 20.50 21.74 -15.00
C GLY A 256 20.36 20.24 -15.31
N GLY A 257 19.12 19.77 -15.51
CA GLY A 257 18.84 18.38 -15.87
C GLY A 257 19.12 18.09 -17.34
N THR A 258 19.25 16.80 -17.66
CA THR A 258 19.67 16.31 -18.99
C THR A 258 18.59 15.52 -19.73
N MET A 259 17.42 15.34 -19.10
CA MET A 259 16.29 14.65 -19.70
C MET A 259 15.77 15.40 -20.93
N THR A 260 15.36 14.64 -21.95
CA THR A 260 14.89 15.16 -23.23
C THR A 260 13.45 14.77 -23.52
N MET A 261 12.84 15.40 -24.52
CA MET A 261 11.52 14.97 -25.04
C MET A 261 11.54 13.53 -25.59
N GLU A 262 12.70 13.06 -26.08
CA GLU A 262 12.85 11.69 -26.56
C GLU A 262 12.73 10.68 -25.40
N ASP A 263 13.25 11.03 -24.23
CA ASP A 263 13.13 10.22 -23.01
C ASP A 263 11.67 10.06 -22.59
N LEU A 264 10.91 11.17 -22.56
CA LEU A 264 9.47 11.12 -22.29
C LEU A 264 8.72 10.29 -23.35
N THR A 265 8.97 10.57 -24.64
CA THR A 265 8.24 9.91 -25.73
C THR A 265 8.50 8.41 -25.76
N SER A 266 9.73 7.98 -25.45
CA SER A 266 10.14 6.58 -25.50
C SER A 266 9.82 5.78 -24.23
N PHE A 267 9.32 6.42 -23.16
CA PHE A 267 8.95 5.72 -21.94
C PHE A 267 7.85 4.69 -22.17
N GLN A 268 8.10 3.45 -21.73
CA GLN A 268 7.18 2.33 -21.85
C GLN A 268 6.91 1.67 -20.50
N VAL A 269 5.68 1.20 -20.34
CA VAL A 269 5.27 0.36 -19.22
C VAL A 269 5.87 -1.04 -19.37
N ARG A 270 6.43 -1.59 -18.29
CA ARG A 270 6.76 -3.02 -18.23
C ARG A 270 5.57 -3.78 -17.66
N VAL A 271 5.03 -4.72 -18.43
CA VAL A 271 3.91 -5.57 -18.01
C VAL A 271 4.38 -7.00 -17.97
N GLU A 272 4.20 -7.65 -16.82
CA GLU A 272 4.60 -9.03 -16.59
C GLU A 272 3.62 -9.75 -15.67
N ASP A 273 3.71 -11.08 -15.62
CA ASP A 273 2.92 -11.86 -14.67
C ASP A 273 3.50 -11.69 -13.26
N ALA A 274 2.62 -11.64 -12.26
CA ALA A 274 3.06 -11.58 -10.87
C ALA A 274 3.80 -12.87 -10.49
N TRP A 275 4.91 -12.73 -9.76
CA TRP A 275 5.53 -13.89 -9.11
C TRP A 275 4.59 -14.41 -8.05
N THR A 276 4.46 -15.74 -7.98
CA THR A 276 3.53 -16.39 -7.05
C THR A 276 4.33 -17.25 -6.08
N VAL A 277 4.15 -16.98 -4.78
CA VAL A 277 4.79 -17.70 -3.69
C VAL A 277 3.72 -18.30 -2.78
N SER A 278 3.92 -19.53 -2.31
CA SER A 278 3.02 -20.16 -1.34
C SER A 278 3.43 -19.78 0.08
N LEU A 279 2.46 -19.33 0.89
CA LEU A 279 2.58 -19.08 2.32
C LEU A 279 1.57 -19.99 3.03
N GLY A 280 1.95 -21.25 3.24
CA GLY A 280 1.07 -22.28 3.78
C GLY A 280 -0.13 -22.55 2.85
N SER A 281 -1.35 -22.25 3.30
CA SER A 281 -2.59 -22.42 2.52
C SER A 281 -2.92 -21.25 1.59
N THR A 282 -2.13 -20.18 1.61
CA THR A 282 -2.39 -18.94 0.89
C THR A 282 -1.36 -18.75 -0.22
N LYS A 283 -1.80 -18.30 -1.40
CA LYS A 283 -0.92 -17.89 -2.49
C LYS A 283 -0.72 -16.39 -2.42
N MET A 284 0.52 -15.94 -2.42
CA MET A 284 0.87 -14.51 -2.49
C MET A 284 1.40 -14.19 -3.88
N HIS A 285 0.78 -13.21 -4.52
CA HIS A 285 1.18 -12.64 -5.80
C HIS A 285 1.89 -11.32 -5.55
N LEU A 286 3.12 -11.22 -6.05
CA LEU A 286 4.01 -10.10 -5.78
C LEU A 286 4.67 -9.59 -7.07
N PRO A 287 5.04 -8.30 -7.11
CA PRO A 287 5.81 -7.75 -8.20
C PRO A 287 7.23 -8.34 -8.19
N PRO A 288 7.79 -8.71 -9.35
CA PRO A 288 9.18 -9.13 -9.45
C PRO A 288 10.15 -7.94 -9.29
N PRO A 289 11.48 -8.17 -9.32
CA PRO A 289 12.46 -7.08 -9.36
C PRO A 289 12.17 -6.08 -10.49
N PRO A 290 12.45 -4.78 -10.30
CA PRO A 290 13.21 -4.16 -9.20
C PRO A 290 12.44 -3.92 -7.90
N SER A 291 11.19 -4.39 -7.75
CA SER A 291 10.39 -4.16 -6.54
C SER A 291 10.91 -4.87 -5.27
N GLY A 292 10.36 -4.50 -4.12
CA GLY A 292 10.65 -5.15 -2.83
C GLY A 292 9.88 -6.46 -2.60
N GLY A 293 9.00 -6.87 -3.53
CA GLY A 293 8.16 -8.06 -3.39
C GLY A 293 8.93 -9.35 -3.05
N PRO A 294 10.05 -9.67 -3.73
CA PRO A 294 10.85 -10.85 -3.41
C PRO A 294 11.48 -10.80 -2.00
N LEU A 295 11.84 -9.60 -1.52
CA LEU A 295 12.35 -9.43 -0.16
C LEU A 295 11.27 -9.68 0.90
N LEU A 296 10.04 -9.21 0.66
CA LEU A 296 8.89 -9.53 1.51
C LEU A 296 8.64 -11.04 1.56
N ALA A 297 8.64 -11.72 0.40
CA ALA A 297 8.48 -13.16 0.35
C ALA A 297 9.60 -13.91 1.09
N PHE A 298 10.84 -13.47 0.94
CA PHE A 298 11.98 -14.02 1.68
C PHE A 298 11.77 -13.91 3.20
N ILE A 299 11.43 -12.73 3.71
CA ILE A 299 11.18 -12.50 5.14
C ILE A 299 10.06 -13.44 5.62
N LEU A 300 8.93 -13.50 4.90
CA LEU A 300 7.81 -14.33 5.31
C LEU A 300 8.16 -15.82 5.27
N LYS A 301 8.84 -16.32 4.25
CA LYS A 301 9.26 -17.73 4.23
C LYS A 301 10.26 -18.06 5.33
N LEU A 302 11.24 -17.20 5.57
CA LEU A 302 12.22 -17.37 6.65
C LEU A 302 11.53 -17.44 8.03
N MET A 303 10.55 -16.56 8.26
CA MET A 303 9.78 -16.55 9.51
C MET A 303 8.82 -17.73 9.63
N GLN A 304 8.43 -18.37 8.51
CA GLN A 304 7.63 -19.59 8.50
C GLN A 304 8.45 -20.85 8.83
N GLU A 305 9.76 -20.87 8.50
CA GLU A 305 10.67 -22.02 8.72
C GLU A 305 11.30 -22.07 10.13
N PHE A 306 11.16 -21.02 10.94
CA PHE A 306 11.54 -21.05 12.36
C PHE A 306 10.58 -22.02 13.10
N PRO A 307 11.10 -23.10 13.70
CA PRO A 307 10.75 -24.51 13.35
C PRO A 307 9.45 -24.68 12.53
N PHE A 308 9.45 -25.35 11.35
CA PHE A 308 10.01 -26.68 11.07
C PHE A 308 10.66 -26.85 9.67
N ASN A 309 11.96 -27.18 9.65
CA ASN A 309 12.80 -28.03 8.75
C ASN A 309 12.69 -28.07 7.19
N GLN A 310 13.84 -27.75 6.55
CA GLN A 310 14.73 -28.51 5.61
C GLN A 310 14.67 -28.39 4.06
N ASN A 311 15.79 -27.83 3.54
CA ASN A 311 16.78 -28.31 2.52
C ASN A 311 16.72 -27.97 1.00
N SER A 312 17.85 -27.38 0.52
CA SER A 312 18.61 -27.55 -0.78
C SER A 312 18.03 -27.07 -2.14
N LEU A 313 18.71 -26.53 -3.18
CA LEU A 313 20.08 -26.04 -3.55
C LEU A 313 19.99 -25.13 -4.84
N ASN A 314 20.96 -24.20 -5.02
CA ASN A 314 21.55 -23.52 -6.23
C ASN A 314 20.75 -22.75 -7.34
N VAL A 315 21.35 -21.63 -7.85
CA VAL A 315 21.69 -21.23 -9.27
C VAL A 315 21.76 -19.66 -9.51
N ASP A 316 22.51 -19.26 -10.56
CA ASP A 316 23.22 -18.00 -10.96
C ASP A 316 22.49 -16.73 -11.46
N GLN A 317 23.22 -15.59 -11.43
CA GLN A 317 22.92 -14.26 -10.88
C GLN A 317 22.15 -13.20 -11.72
N LYS A 318 21.21 -12.55 -11.00
CA LYS A 318 20.49 -11.26 -11.15
C LYS A 318 18.96 -11.37 -11.13
N ILE A 319 18.34 -12.06 -12.09
CA ILE A 319 16.96 -12.58 -11.88
C ILE A 319 17.00 -13.67 -10.81
N GLN A 320 18.07 -14.46 -10.83
CA GLN A 320 18.23 -15.52 -9.87
C GLN A 320 18.62 -15.04 -8.50
N ILE A 321 19.09 -13.81 -8.29
CA ILE A 321 19.25 -13.34 -6.91
C ILE A 321 17.87 -13.28 -6.25
N ALA A 322 16.89 -12.68 -6.91
CA ALA A 322 15.54 -12.60 -6.37
C ALA A 322 14.80 -13.95 -6.33
N VAL A 323 15.00 -14.82 -7.32
CA VAL A 323 14.48 -16.21 -7.25
C VAL A 323 15.19 -16.98 -6.13
N HIS A 324 16.50 -16.83 -5.97
CA HIS A 324 17.29 -17.42 -4.90
C HIS A 324 16.85 -16.93 -3.53
N LEU A 325 16.52 -15.63 -3.37
CA LEU A 325 15.95 -15.10 -2.13
C LEU A 325 14.69 -15.87 -1.71
N ILE A 326 13.88 -16.39 -2.64
CA ILE A 326 12.67 -17.14 -2.31
C ILE A 326 12.83 -18.66 -2.42
N GLN A 327 14.03 -19.16 -2.71
CA GLN A 327 14.34 -20.59 -2.71
C GLN A 327 14.52 -21.09 -1.28
N ASP A 328 13.84 -22.19 -0.96
CA ASP A 328 13.90 -22.80 0.37
C ASP A 328 15.34 -23.14 0.77
N SER A 329 16.19 -23.49 -0.19
CA SER A 329 17.62 -23.74 0.04
C SER A 329 18.38 -22.54 0.62
N PHE A 330 18.12 -21.36 0.07
CA PHE A 330 18.78 -20.15 0.52
C PHE A 330 18.21 -19.72 1.87
N ILE A 331 16.89 -19.80 2.02
CA ILE A 331 16.20 -19.51 3.28
C ILE A 331 16.76 -20.38 4.41
N ASN A 332 16.85 -21.69 4.21
CA ASN A 332 17.47 -22.61 5.16
C ASN A 332 18.92 -22.23 5.46
N SER A 333 19.71 -21.88 4.43
CA SER A 333 21.11 -21.46 4.63
C SER A 333 21.25 -20.17 5.44
N ILE A 334 20.27 -19.26 5.37
CA ILE A 334 20.23 -18.06 6.23
C ILE A 334 19.71 -18.42 7.61
N ASN A 335 18.71 -19.31 7.71
CA ASN A 335 18.16 -19.78 8.99
C ASN A 335 19.24 -20.41 9.88
N ASP A 336 20.12 -21.24 9.31
CA ASP A 336 21.27 -21.85 10.00
C ASP A 336 22.27 -20.82 10.58
N ARG A 337 22.18 -19.57 10.13
CA ARG A 337 23.05 -18.47 10.53
C ARG A 337 22.39 -17.53 11.53
N ILE A 338 21.12 -17.74 11.85
CA ILE A 338 20.40 -16.96 12.86
C ILE A 338 20.66 -17.58 14.24
N SER A 339 21.29 -16.81 15.12
CA SER A 339 21.50 -17.20 16.51
C SER A 339 20.40 -16.64 17.40
N SER A 340 19.75 -17.51 18.19
CA SER A 340 18.68 -17.08 19.11
C SER A 340 19.19 -16.34 20.35
N ASN A 341 20.49 -16.41 20.61
CA ASN A 341 21.14 -15.87 21.82
C ASN A 341 22.19 -14.78 21.54
N LEU A 342 22.42 -14.41 20.28
CA LEU A 342 23.48 -13.46 19.90
C LEU A 342 23.17 -12.72 18.60
N THR A 343 23.48 -11.43 18.57
CA THR A 343 23.46 -10.58 17.38
C THR A 343 24.81 -10.61 16.67
N HIS A 344 24.79 -10.74 15.35
CA HIS A 344 25.99 -10.69 14.50
C HIS A 344 26.10 -9.35 13.77
N GLU A 345 27.33 -8.93 13.50
CA GLU A 345 27.62 -7.76 12.67
C GLU A 345 27.31 -8.01 11.19
N ASN A 346 27.14 -6.95 10.41
CA ASN A 346 26.86 -7.02 8.97
C ASN A 346 27.87 -7.88 8.18
N SER A 347 29.15 -7.85 8.57
CA SER A 347 30.21 -8.64 7.94
C SER A 347 30.01 -10.15 8.09
N TYR A 348 29.36 -10.59 9.18
CA TYR A 348 28.99 -11.98 9.34
C TYR A 348 28.14 -12.39 8.15
N TYR A 349 27.05 -11.67 7.84
CA TYR A 349 26.15 -11.95 6.72
C TYR A 349 26.70 -11.60 5.32
N ASN A 350 27.99 -11.30 5.18
CA ASN A 350 28.61 -10.79 3.94
C ASN A 350 27.98 -9.48 3.43
N ASN A 351 27.36 -8.69 4.31
CA ASN A 351 26.76 -7.40 3.96
C ASN A 351 27.74 -6.25 4.20
N THR A 352 28.78 -6.13 3.37
CA THR A 352 29.86 -5.14 3.60
C THR A 352 29.59 -3.75 3.03
N LYS A 353 28.57 -3.61 2.16
CA LYS A 353 28.13 -2.34 1.55
C LYS A 353 26.61 -2.23 1.64
N PRO A 354 26.04 -1.98 2.83
CA PRO A 354 24.60 -1.90 2.98
C PRO A 354 24.03 -0.70 2.19
N SER A 355 22.89 -0.92 1.55
CA SER A 355 22.15 0.13 0.85
C SER A 355 21.65 1.17 1.83
N ARG A 356 21.60 2.44 1.43
CA ARG A 356 21.06 3.48 2.30
C ARG A 356 19.56 3.43 2.45
N ASP A 357 19.13 3.86 3.63
CA ASP A 357 17.71 4.03 3.88
C ASP A 357 17.14 5.29 3.26
N ASN A 358 15.93 5.15 2.71
CA ASN A 358 15.15 6.24 2.14
C ASN A 358 13.79 6.33 2.83
N VAL A 359 13.08 7.44 2.58
CA VAL A 359 11.77 7.77 3.15
C VAL A 359 10.89 8.33 2.06
N GLY A 360 9.59 8.05 2.06
CA GLY A 360 8.65 8.53 1.05
C GLY A 360 7.62 7.47 0.66
N THR A 361 7.02 7.60 -0.53
CA THR A 361 6.02 6.68 -1.09
C THR A 361 4.60 6.85 -0.52
N THR A 362 3.60 6.42 -1.28
CA THR A 362 2.22 6.18 -0.87
C THR A 362 1.76 4.78 -1.29
N HIS A 363 0.70 4.28 -0.68
CA HIS A 363 0.06 3.04 -1.12
C HIS A 363 -1.46 3.19 -1.19
N VAL A 364 -2.09 2.58 -2.19
CA VAL A 364 -3.54 2.42 -2.25
C VAL A 364 -3.89 0.95 -2.52
N SER A 365 -4.86 0.46 -1.76
CA SER A 365 -5.50 -0.83 -1.98
C SER A 365 -6.96 -0.59 -2.37
N VAL A 366 -7.40 -1.19 -3.48
CA VAL A 366 -8.78 -1.08 -3.99
C VAL A 366 -9.34 -2.44 -4.38
N LEU A 367 -10.61 -2.68 -4.03
CA LEU A 367 -11.38 -3.83 -4.46
C LEU A 367 -12.75 -3.36 -4.93
N ASP A 368 -13.13 -3.72 -6.17
CA ASP A 368 -14.46 -3.40 -6.70
C ASP A 368 -15.48 -4.53 -6.52
N GLU A 369 -16.73 -4.22 -6.86
CA GLU A 369 -17.88 -5.12 -6.70
C GLU A 369 -17.78 -6.39 -7.54
N GLU A 370 -16.97 -6.37 -8.60
CA GLU A 370 -16.82 -7.48 -9.54
C GLU A 370 -15.59 -8.34 -9.21
N GLY A 371 -14.83 -7.98 -8.16
CA GLY A 371 -13.66 -8.72 -7.70
C GLY A 371 -12.37 -8.41 -8.46
N LEU A 372 -12.32 -7.29 -9.21
CA LEU A 372 -11.04 -6.71 -9.65
C LEU A 372 -10.37 -6.08 -8.43
N ALA A 373 -9.11 -6.44 -8.19
CA ALA A 373 -8.33 -5.95 -7.05
C ALA A 373 -7.06 -5.26 -7.54
N VAL A 374 -6.72 -4.14 -6.90
CA VAL A 374 -5.54 -3.33 -7.20
C VAL A 374 -4.78 -3.07 -5.91
N SER A 375 -3.54 -3.53 -5.86
CA SER A 375 -2.54 -3.10 -4.89
C SER A 375 -1.56 -2.20 -5.63
N ALA A 376 -1.43 -0.94 -5.24
CA ALA A 376 -0.65 0.05 -5.99
C ALA A 376 0.21 0.91 -5.05
N SER A 377 1.52 0.90 -5.27
CA SER A 377 2.46 1.81 -4.61
C SER A 377 2.99 2.82 -5.61
N SER A 378 3.06 4.08 -5.18
CA SER A 378 3.48 5.24 -6.01
C SER A 378 4.43 6.13 -5.21
N THR A 379 5.42 6.73 -5.87
CA THR A 379 6.44 7.54 -5.19
C THR A 379 7.09 8.57 -6.11
N ILE A 380 7.65 9.62 -5.51
CA ILE A 380 8.66 10.52 -6.11
C ILE A 380 10.03 10.32 -5.44
N ASN A 381 10.31 9.09 -4.98
CA ASN A 381 11.32 8.74 -3.99
C ASN A 381 11.24 9.55 -2.68
N GLN A 382 12.21 10.44 -2.42
CA GLN A 382 12.34 11.13 -1.13
C GLN A 382 11.26 12.19 -0.93
N VAL A 383 11.19 12.75 0.29
CA VAL A 383 10.29 13.88 0.62
C VAL A 383 10.52 15.05 -0.36
N PHE A 384 9.52 15.36 -1.17
CA PHE A 384 9.58 16.34 -2.29
C PHE A 384 10.57 16.00 -3.42
N GLY A 385 10.94 14.73 -3.53
CA GLY A 385 11.79 14.20 -4.60
C GLY A 385 13.12 14.94 -4.71
N GLY A 386 13.45 15.37 -5.93
CA GLY A 386 14.70 16.09 -6.22
C GLY A 386 14.74 17.53 -5.72
N GLY A 387 13.68 18.02 -5.05
CA GLY A 387 13.52 19.42 -4.69
C GLY A 387 13.34 20.34 -5.91
N VAL A 388 12.93 19.76 -7.04
CA VAL A 388 12.72 20.48 -8.31
C VAL A 388 11.23 20.56 -8.61
N TYR A 389 10.71 21.78 -8.60
CA TYR A 389 9.35 22.13 -9.03
C TYR A 389 9.38 22.76 -10.42
N SER A 390 8.49 22.31 -11.31
CA SER A 390 8.28 22.90 -12.64
C SER A 390 7.20 24.00 -12.58
N PRO A 391 7.57 25.29 -12.63
CA PRO A 391 6.59 26.39 -12.59
C PRO A 391 5.67 26.42 -13.82
N ARG A 392 6.05 25.81 -14.94
CA ARG A 392 5.20 25.73 -16.14
C ARG A 392 4.18 24.60 -16.10
N THR A 393 4.34 23.61 -15.23
CA THR A 393 3.43 22.45 -15.19
C THR A 393 2.83 22.19 -13.81
N GLY A 394 3.39 22.77 -12.75
CA GLY A 394 2.95 22.48 -11.39
C GLY A 394 3.46 21.15 -10.84
N ILE A 395 4.42 20.50 -11.52
CA ILE A 395 4.88 19.15 -11.19
C ILE A 395 6.12 19.21 -10.30
N ILE A 396 6.10 18.42 -9.22
CA ILE A 396 7.27 18.12 -8.38
C ILE A 396 7.95 16.87 -8.96
N LEU A 397 9.25 16.95 -9.19
CA LEU A 397 10.01 15.88 -9.84
C LEU A 397 10.69 14.95 -8.84
N ASN A 398 10.69 13.67 -9.17
CA ASN A 398 11.33 12.61 -8.38
C ASN A 398 12.86 12.78 -8.29
N ASN A 399 13.47 12.07 -7.35
CA ASN A 399 14.91 11.80 -7.32
C ASN A 399 15.17 10.29 -7.32
N GLU A 400 14.45 9.55 -8.16
CA GLU A 400 14.44 8.10 -8.11
C GLU A 400 15.78 7.45 -8.47
N LEU A 401 16.63 8.12 -9.26
CA LEU A 401 17.94 7.56 -9.62
C LEU A 401 18.89 7.44 -8.42
N LEU A 402 18.58 8.10 -7.28
CA LEU A 402 19.31 7.89 -6.03
C LEU A 402 19.24 6.45 -5.54
N ASP A 403 18.21 5.70 -5.91
CA ASP A 403 18.06 4.31 -5.49
C ASP A 403 19.08 3.38 -6.17
N PHE A 404 19.91 3.86 -7.11
CA PHE A 404 21.11 3.14 -7.54
C PHE A 404 22.29 3.27 -6.57
N CYS A 405 22.31 4.30 -5.73
CA CYS A 405 23.44 4.58 -4.83
C CYS A 405 23.71 3.42 -3.88
N HIS A 406 24.95 2.92 -3.94
CA HIS A 406 25.43 1.78 -3.16
C HIS A 406 24.65 0.46 -3.40
N ARG A 407 23.80 0.41 -4.45
CA ARG A 407 23.02 -0.77 -4.86
C ARG A 407 23.40 -1.29 -6.25
N ALA A 408 24.04 -0.44 -7.06
CA ALA A 408 24.54 -0.80 -8.38
C ALA A 408 26.00 -0.34 -8.57
N ASP A 409 26.76 -1.13 -9.33
CA ASP A 409 28.13 -0.77 -9.74
C ASP A 409 28.14 0.12 -10.99
N THR A 410 27.08 0.04 -11.81
CA THR A 410 26.92 0.79 -13.05
C THR A 410 25.47 1.17 -13.27
N VAL A 411 25.21 2.29 -13.94
CA VAL A 411 23.88 2.74 -14.33
C VAL A 411 23.80 2.79 -15.86
N ARG A 412 22.69 2.35 -16.44
CA ARG A 412 22.47 2.36 -17.90
C ARG A 412 21.19 3.11 -18.27
N ALA A 413 21.19 3.75 -19.45
CA ALA A 413 19.99 4.36 -20.02
C ALA A 413 18.83 3.33 -20.10
N GLY A 414 17.62 3.75 -19.74
CA GLY A 414 16.43 2.90 -19.70
C GLY A 414 16.35 1.91 -18.53
N GLU A 415 17.38 1.85 -17.67
CA GLU A 415 17.39 1.00 -16.48
C GLU A 415 16.42 1.57 -15.42
N GLN A 416 15.73 0.69 -14.71
CA GLN A 416 14.88 1.07 -13.58
C GLN A 416 15.64 0.87 -12.27
N PRO A 417 15.64 1.86 -11.36
CA PRO A 417 16.31 1.72 -10.08
C PRO A 417 15.61 0.68 -9.18
N PRO A 418 16.38 -0.03 -8.33
CA PRO A 418 15.84 -0.89 -7.26
C PRO A 418 14.79 -0.15 -6.42
N SER A 419 13.81 -0.87 -5.85
CA SER A 419 12.71 -0.29 -5.08
C SER A 419 12.37 -1.12 -3.85
N SER A 420 11.83 -0.47 -2.83
CA SER A 420 11.27 -1.12 -1.63
C SER A 420 9.75 -1.30 -1.72
N MET A 421 9.10 -0.86 -2.81
CA MET A 421 7.65 -1.00 -2.98
C MET A 421 7.23 -2.47 -3.02
N THR A 422 6.22 -2.84 -2.22
CA THR A 422 5.69 -4.21 -2.11
C THR A 422 4.16 -4.29 -2.23
N PRO A 423 3.56 -3.81 -3.34
CA PRO A 423 2.13 -3.98 -3.57
C PRO A 423 1.80 -5.45 -3.88
N VAL A 424 1.20 -6.19 -2.95
CA VAL A 424 0.93 -7.62 -3.09
C VAL A 424 -0.57 -7.95 -2.99
N ILE A 425 -0.95 -9.09 -3.57
CA ILE A 425 -2.30 -9.65 -3.47
C ILE A 425 -2.19 -11.11 -3.04
N LEU A 426 -2.94 -11.50 -2.03
CA LEU A 426 -2.99 -12.86 -1.53
C LEU A 426 -4.36 -13.48 -1.82
N GLU A 427 -4.34 -14.78 -2.14
CA GLU A 427 -5.53 -15.59 -2.39
C GLU A 427 -5.51 -16.82 -1.48
N SER A 428 -6.54 -16.98 -0.66
CA SER A 428 -6.71 -18.19 0.16
C SER A 428 -7.35 -19.32 -0.67
N LYS A 429 -7.13 -20.57 -0.26
CA LYS A 429 -7.83 -21.73 -0.85
C LYS A 429 -9.36 -21.66 -0.72
N SER A 430 -9.89 -20.92 0.27
CA SER A 430 -11.33 -20.70 0.45
C SER A 430 -11.89 -19.60 -0.47
N GLY A 431 -11.06 -18.97 -1.29
CA GLY A 431 -11.45 -17.87 -2.19
C GLY A 431 -11.44 -16.49 -1.53
N GLY A 432 -10.85 -16.37 -0.34
CA GLY A 432 -10.59 -15.09 0.30
C GLY A 432 -9.49 -14.31 -0.43
N LEU A 433 -9.61 -12.99 -0.43
CA LEU A 433 -8.66 -12.08 -1.05
C LEU A 433 -8.07 -11.13 -0.01
N PHE A 434 -6.77 -10.94 -0.02
CA PHE A 434 -6.10 -9.95 0.83
C PHE A 434 -5.17 -9.08 -0.01
N VAL A 435 -5.52 -7.81 -0.16
CA VAL A 435 -4.82 -6.80 -0.95
C VAL A 435 -4.08 -5.91 0.03
N ILE A 436 -2.76 -5.83 -0.07
CA ILE A 436 -1.95 -5.12 0.92
C ILE A 436 -0.69 -4.55 0.28
N GLY A 437 -0.23 -3.44 0.84
CA GLY A 437 1.09 -2.87 0.61
C GLY A 437 1.32 -1.71 1.54
N GLY A 438 2.43 -1.00 1.36
CA GLY A 438 2.78 0.08 2.27
C GLY A 438 3.63 1.17 1.64
N SER A 439 3.85 2.19 2.45
CA SER A 439 4.76 3.31 2.19
C SER A 439 5.72 3.54 3.37
N GLY A 440 6.67 4.46 3.22
CA GLY A 440 7.71 4.74 4.22
C GLY A 440 9.13 4.37 3.78
N GLY A 441 9.40 4.30 2.47
CA GLY A 441 10.72 3.97 1.92
C GLY A 441 11.25 2.61 2.42
N SER A 442 12.40 2.59 3.10
CA SER A 442 12.97 1.36 3.66
C SER A 442 12.07 0.64 4.66
N LEU A 443 11.14 1.36 5.30
CA LEU A 443 10.24 0.78 6.30
C LEU A 443 9.14 -0.11 5.68
N ILE A 444 8.89 0.02 4.37
CA ILE A 444 7.76 -0.63 3.67
C ILE A 444 7.75 -2.13 3.93
N THR A 445 8.86 -2.81 3.63
CA THR A 445 8.91 -4.28 3.69
C THR A 445 8.72 -4.77 5.12
N SER A 446 9.34 -4.12 6.12
CA SER A 446 9.18 -4.49 7.54
C SER A 446 7.76 -4.26 8.03
N ALA A 447 7.15 -3.12 7.69
CA ALA A 447 5.80 -2.79 8.11
C ALA A 447 4.78 -3.78 7.52
N VAL A 448 4.86 -4.04 6.20
CA VAL A 448 3.97 -5.00 5.53
C VAL A 448 4.18 -6.41 6.08
N ALA A 449 5.43 -6.86 6.24
CA ALA A 449 5.73 -8.19 6.80
C ALA A 449 5.16 -8.36 8.20
N LEU A 450 5.39 -7.40 9.11
CA LEU A 450 4.89 -7.48 10.48
C LEU A 450 3.36 -7.44 10.55
N SER A 451 2.70 -6.58 9.75
CA SER A 451 1.24 -6.57 9.67
C SER A 451 0.68 -7.92 9.16
N MET A 452 1.33 -8.52 8.16
CA MET A 452 0.94 -9.84 7.65
C MET A 452 1.15 -10.95 8.69
N ILE A 453 2.28 -10.96 9.41
CA ILE A 453 2.56 -11.94 10.46
C ILE A 453 1.53 -11.82 11.59
N ASN A 454 1.32 -10.59 12.08
CA ASN A 454 0.36 -10.30 13.13
C ASN A 454 -1.05 -10.78 12.78
N HIS A 455 -1.49 -10.50 11.55
CA HIS A 455 -2.84 -10.83 11.12
C HIS A 455 -2.99 -12.31 10.74
N LEU A 456 -2.15 -12.81 9.82
CA LEU A 456 -2.30 -14.13 9.22
C LEU A 456 -1.86 -15.26 10.16
N TRP A 457 -0.89 -15.02 11.05
CA TRP A 457 -0.30 -16.09 11.87
C TRP A 457 -0.57 -15.92 13.36
N LEU A 458 -0.58 -14.68 13.86
CA LEU A 458 -0.87 -14.41 15.28
C LEU A 458 -2.36 -14.16 15.57
N GLY A 459 -3.21 -14.18 14.54
CA GLY A 459 -4.66 -14.08 14.68
C GLY A 459 -5.16 -12.70 15.13
N MET A 460 -4.33 -11.65 15.01
CA MET A 460 -4.77 -10.29 15.25
C MET A 460 -5.78 -9.87 14.18
N ASN A 461 -6.79 -9.09 14.56
CA ASN A 461 -7.65 -8.48 13.53
C ASN A 461 -6.82 -7.48 12.69
N LEU A 462 -7.25 -7.25 11.45
CA LEU A 462 -6.47 -6.47 10.47
C LEU A 462 -6.14 -5.05 10.96
N LYS A 463 -7.07 -4.40 11.68
CA LYS A 463 -6.87 -3.04 12.20
C LYS A 463 -5.75 -3.01 13.24
N ASP A 464 -5.80 -3.91 14.21
CA ASP A 464 -4.80 -3.99 15.27
C ASP A 464 -3.45 -4.46 14.72
N ALA A 465 -3.44 -5.34 13.72
CA ALA A 465 -2.23 -5.82 13.06
C ALA A 465 -1.46 -4.70 12.34
N ILE A 466 -2.18 -3.75 11.72
CA ILE A 466 -1.61 -2.55 11.08
C ILE A 466 -1.22 -1.49 12.11
N ALA A 467 -2.04 -1.31 13.15
CA ALA A 467 -1.76 -0.34 14.22
C ALA A 467 -0.59 -0.76 15.13
N ALA A 468 -0.24 -2.05 15.16
CA ALA A 468 0.83 -2.56 15.99
C ALA A 468 2.17 -1.81 15.74
N PRO A 469 2.93 -1.48 16.80
CA PRO A 469 4.24 -0.87 16.66
C PRO A 469 5.21 -1.77 15.89
N ILE A 470 6.00 -1.18 14.98
CA ILE A 470 6.97 -1.94 14.19
C ILE A 470 8.39 -1.87 14.77
N VAL A 471 9.18 -2.89 14.42
CA VAL A 471 10.63 -2.90 14.56
C VAL A 471 11.26 -2.80 13.17
N PHE A 472 12.29 -1.97 13.03
CA PHE A 472 12.99 -1.74 11.77
C PHE A 472 14.49 -1.87 11.96
N VAL A 473 15.16 -2.64 11.11
CA VAL A 473 16.62 -2.73 11.10
C VAL A 473 17.15 -1.84 9.98
N ASP A 474 17.91 -0.82 10.36
CA ASP A 474 18.49 0.12 9.39
C ASP A 474 19.74 -0.45 8.69
N SER A 475 20.20 0.27 7.67
CA SER A 475 21.37 -0.12 6.87
C SER A 475 22.64 -0.33 7.72
N ASN A 476 22.74 0.29 8.89
CA ASN A 476 23.89 0.18 9.80
C ASN A 476 23.74 -0.96 10.80
N ASN A 477 22.81 -1.90 10.55
CA ASN A 477 22.50 -3.02 11.45
C ASN A 477 22.02 -2.56 12.83
N LYS A 478 21.39 -1.38 12.91
CA LYS A 478 20.80 -0.90 14.15
C LYS A 478 19.31 -1.16 14.15
N VAL A 479 18.81 -1.61 15.29
CA VAL A 479 17.40 -1.88 15.51
C VAL A 479 16.72 -0.61 16.00
N ASN A 480 15.69 -0.20 15.29
CA ASN A 480 14.89 0.97 15.54
C ASN A 480 13.47 0.54 15.92
N PHE A 481 12.90 1.24 16.90
CA PHE A 481 11.61 0.92 17.47
C PHE A 481 10.70 2.13 17.33
N GLU A 482 9.45 1.89 16.95
CA GLU A 482 8.43 2.93 17.02
C GLU A 482 8.26 3.48 18.45
N PRO A 483 7.70 4.70 18.60
CA PRO A 483 7.34 5.23 19.92
C PRO A 483 6.49 4.24 20.72
N ASP A 484 6.69 4.23 22.05
CA ASP A 484 5.97 3.39 23.01
C ASP A 484 6.14 1.87 22.83
N PHE A 485 7.14 1.42 22.07
CA PHE A 485 7.48 0.01 21.96
C PHE A 485 7.85 -0.62 23.32
N ASN A 486 7.55 -1.91 23.48
CA ASN A 486 7.69 -2.61 24.75
C ASN A 486 9.14 -2.59 25.27
N LYS A 487 9.36 -1.90 26.40
CA LYS A 487 10.69 -1.71 27.02
C LYS A 487 11.37 -3.03 27.40
N SER A 488 10.61 -4.05 27.78
CA SER A 488 11.16 -5.37 28.11
C SER A 488 11.71 -6.07 26.87
N VAL A 489 11.04 -5.92 25.72
CA VAL A 489 11.52 -6.45 24.43
C VAL A 489 12.79 -5.72 23.99
N ILE A 490 12.81 -4.39 24.08
CA ILE A 490 14.01 -3.59 23.77
C ILE A 490 15.19 -4.06 24.63
N LYS A 491 14.99 -4.19 25.95
CA LYS A 491 16.04 -4.67 26.87
C LYS A 491 16.49 -6.09 26.51
N GLY A 492 15.57 -6.98 26.15
CA GLY A 492 15.89 -8.33 25.68
C GLY A 492 16.79 -8.31 24.45
N LEU A 493 16.42 -7.54 23.43
CA LEU A 493 17.21 -7.40 22.21
C LEU A 493 18.59 -6.77 22.48
N THR A 494 18.67 -5.75 23.32
CA THR A 494 19.97 -5.18 23.74
C THR A 494 20.83 -6.21 24.47
N THR A 495 20.23 -7.06 25.32
CA THR A 495 20.95 -8.15 26.01
C THR A 495 21.52 -9.18 25.01
N LEU A 496 20.84 -9.42 23.90
CA LEU A 496 21.31 -10.26 22.79
C LEU A 496 22.38 -9.58 21.92
N GLY A 497 22.73 -8.31 22.17
CA GLY A 497 23.75 -7.56 21.44
C GLY A 497 23.21 -6.65 20.33
N HIS A 498 21.88 -6.53 20.16
CA HIS A 498 21.32 -5.61 19.17
C HIS A 498 21.63 -4.16 19.56
N LYS A 499 22.16 -3.41 18.59
CA LYS A 499 22.47 -1.99 18.75
C LYS A 499 21.23 -1.16 18.44
N SER A 500 20.77 -0.34 19.37
CA SER A 500 19.65 0.56 19.12
C SER A 500 20.07 1.68 18.16
N GLY A 501 19.21 1.97 17.18
CA GLY A 501 19.37 3.12 16.28
C GLY A 501 18.72 4.38 16.85
N ASN A 502 18.74 5.45 16.04
CA ASN A 502 18.15 6.75 16.39
C ASN A 502 17.20 7.20 15.28
N TRP A 503 16.37 6.28 14.79
CA TRP A 503 15.35 6.58 13.81
C TRP A 503 14.19 7.34 14.47
N LYS A 504 14.10 8.63 14.17
CA LYS A 504 13.15 9.52 14.87
C LYS A 504 11.76 9.56 14.23
N PHE A 505 11.65 9.20 12.95
CA PHE A 505 10.43 9.41 12.16
C PHE A 505 9.99 8.12 11.48
N PHE A 506 8.96 7.50 12.05
CA PHE A 506 8.31 6.33 11.48
C PHE A 506 7.19 6.80 10.56
N LEU A 507 7.51 6.83 9.25
CA LEU A 507 6.59 7.23 8.19
C LEU A 507 5.95 6.01 7.50
N ASN A 508 6.12 4.82 8.08
CA ASN A 508 5.47 3.61 7.59
C ASN A 508 3.97 3.74 7.67
N VAL A 509 3.33 3.31 6.59
CA VAL A 509 1.88 3.16 6.49
C VAL A 509 1.58 1.89 5.74
N VAL A 510 0.63 1.12 6.23
CA VAL A 510 0.08 -0.06 5.56
C VAL A 510 -1.39 0.18 5.27
N ASN A 511 -1.78 0.11 3.99
CA ASN A 511 -3.20 0.13 3.61
C ASN A 511 -3.57 -1.24 3.05
N ALA A 512 -4.68 -1.80 3.51
CA ALA A 512 -5.06 -3.15 3.17
C ALA A 512 -6.58 -3.36 3.07
N LEU A 513 -6.95 -4.38 2.30
CA LEU A 513 -8.32 -4.86 2.11
C LEU A 513 -8.33 -6.37 2.25
N GLU A 514 -9.16 -6.91 3.13
CA GLU A 514 -9.43 -8.34 3.22
C GLU A 514 -10.89 -8.60 2.82
N LYS A 515 -11.11 -9.49 1.86
CA LYS A 515 -12.43 -10.03 1.52
C LYS A 515 -12.51 -11.49 1.94
N GLU A 516 -13.35 -11.76 2.93
CA GLU A 516 -13.63 -13.12 3.39
C GLU A 516 -15.14 -13.32 3.57
N ASN A 517 -15.63 -14.49 3.13
CA ASN A 517 -17.05 -14.86 3.22
C ASN A 517 -18.05 -13.86 2.60
N GLY A 518 -17.60 -12.95 1.73
CA GLY A 518 -18.43 -11.89 1.13
C GLY A 518 -18.40 -10.56 1.86
N CYS A 519 -17.73 -10.48 3.00
CA CYS A 519 -17.47 -9.25 3.76
C CYS A 519 -16.08 -8.73 3.43
N ILE A 520 -15.93 -7.41 3.35
CA ILE A 520 -14.69 -6.71 3.04
C ILE A 520 -14.31 -5.87 4.25
N THR A 521 -13.17 -6.16 4.87
CA THR A 521 -12.54 -5.31 5.88
C THR A 521 -11.50 -4.44 5.18
N ALA A 522 -11.66 -3.12 5.22
CA ALA A 522 -10.65 -2.19 4.71
C ALA A 522 -10.01 -1.43 5.85
N VAL A 523 -8.70 -1.31 5.85
CA VAL A 523 -7.95 -0.57 6.87
C VAL A 523 -6.94 0.33 6.18
N SER A 524 -7.03 1.63 6.50
CA SER A 524 -5.96 2.58 6.23
C SER A 524 -5.20 2.85 7.52
N ASP A 525 -3.87 2.95 7.44
CA ASP A 525 -3.04 3.25 8.61
C ASP A 525 -3.30 4.68 9.10
N VAL A 526 -3.44 4.83 10.42
CA VAL A 526 -3.70 6.11 11.06
C VAL A 526 -2.46 6.99 11.17
N ARG A 527 -1.25 6.45 10.96
CA ARG A 527 0.03 7.21 11.03
C ARG A 527 0.12 8.37 10.03
N LYS A 528 -0.65 8.35 8.94
CA LYS A 528 -0.80 9.46 7.96
C LYS A 528 -2.23 10.05 7.92
N ASP A 529 -3.01 9.89 8.99
CA ASP A 529 -4.44 10.26 9.00
C ASP A 529 -5.27 9.50 7.94
N GLY A 530 -4.81 8.29 7.58
CA GLY A 530 -5.51 7.40 6.67
C GLY A 530 -6.87 6.98 7.22
N SER A 531 -7.85 6.87 6.33
CA SER A 531 -9.17 6.31 6.65
C SER A 531 -9.68 5.54 5.45
N SER A 532 -10.23 4.35 5.69
CA SER A 532 -10.78 3.47 4.66
C SER A 532 -12.28 3.69 4.50
N LEU A 533 -12.77 3.57 3.26
CA LEU A 533 -14.17 3.84 2.93
C LEU A 533 -14.73 2.86 1.93
N SER A 534 -16.03 2.60 2.05
CA SER A 534 -16.80 1.85 1.06
C SER A 534 -17.66 2.73 0.19
N SER A 535 -18.13 2.11 -0.89
CA SER A 535 -19.21 2.59 -1.74
C SER A 535 -20.57 2.09 -1.20
N PRO A 536 -21.31 2.87 -0.38
CA PRO A 536 -22.71 2.58 -0.11
C PRO A 536 -23.54 3.01 -1.34
N LEU A 537 -23.85 2.09 -2.26
CA LEU A 537 -24.88 2.41 -3.26
C LEU A 537 -26.23 2.54 -2.54
N LEU A 538 -26.87 3.69 -2.75
CA LEU A 538 -28.26 4.03 -2.41
C LEU A 538 -29.14 2.78 -2.33
N LYS A 539 -29.72 2.54 -1.15
CA LYS A 539 -30.93 1.73 -1.05
C LYS A 539 -32.04 2.47 -1.81
N SER A 540 -32.31 2.05 -3.06
CA SER A 540 -33.49 2.40 -3.88
C SER A 540 -33.55 3.85 -4.45
N PRO A 541 -34.35 4.11 -5.51
CA PRO A 541 -34.20 5.30 -6.34
C PRO A 541 -34.74 6.56 -5.63
N LEU A 542 -33.97 7.63 -5.74
CA LEU A 542 -34.38 9.00 -5.41
C LEU A 542 -35.74 9.30 -6.06
N LYS A 543 -36.76 9.62 -5.23
CA LYS A 543 -37.92 10.37 -5.67
C LYS A 543 -37.43 11.75 -6.10
N PHE A 544 -37.36 12.00 -7.40
CA PHE A 544 -37.20 13.35 -7.93
C PHE A 544 -38.47 14.15 -7.61
N PRO A 545 -38.38 15.32 -6.95
CA PRO A 545 -39.46 16.28 -7.02
C PRO A 545 -39.31 17.02 -8.35
N PHE A 546 -40.22 16.74 -9.29
CA PHE A 546 -40.49 17.66 -10.39
C PHE A 546 -40.94 19.00 -9.80
N LYS A 547 -40.21 20.08 -10.09
CA LYS A 547 -40.76 21.44 -10.06
C LYS A 547 -40.56 22.07 -11.43
N SER A 548 -41.67 22.22 -12.15
CA SER A 548 -41.79 23.18 -13.24
C SER A 548 -41.89 24.61 -12.67
N PRO A 549 -41.43 25.64 -13.41
CA PRO A 549 -41.50 27.03 -12.96
C PRO A 549 -42.82 27.68 -13.38
N LEU A 550 -43.36 28.59 -12.56
CA LEU A 550 -44.09 29.82 -12.97
C LEU A 550 -44.62 30.60 -11.74
N GLU A 551 -44.23 31.87 -11.69
CA GLU A 551 -44.97 33.10 -11.31
C GLU A 551 -45.59 33.33 -9.90
N SER A 552 -44.99 34.33 -9.23
CA SER A 552 -45.47 35.46 -8.39
C SER A 552 -46.73 35.42 -7.49
N PRO A 553 -46.76 36.23 -6.41
CA PRO A 553 -47.60 36.04 -5.22
C PRO A 553 -48.85 36.93 -5.17
N LEU A 554 -49.88 36.48 -4.45
CA LEU A 554 -50.99 37.32 -3.97
C LEU A 554 -51.35 36.92 -2.52
N GLU A 555 -51.62 37.95 -1.72
CA GLU A 555 -51.75 38.01 -0.26
C GLU A 555 -53.10 37.56 0.33
N PHE A 556 -53.05 36.93 1.53
CA PHE A 556 -53.93 36.95 2.75
C PHE A 556 -55.48 36.88 2.64
N PRO A 557 -56.30 36.59 3.72
CA PRO A 557 -56.00 36.51 5.17
C PRO A 557 -56.66 35.38 6.03
N LEU A 558 -56.05 35.16 7.23
CA LEU A 558 -56.59 34.96 8.61
C LEU A 558 -57.59 33.85 9.04
N GLY A 559 -57.08 32.96 9.92
CA GLY A 559 -57.64 32.59 11.26
C GLY A 559 -58.47 31.30 11.40
N PRO A 560 -58.68 30.73 12.63
CA PRO A 560 -57.93 30.78 13.90
C PRO A 560 -57.55 29.35 14.45
N PRO A 561 -56.89 29.21 15.63
CA PRO A 561 -56.27 27.96 16.10
C PRO A 561 -57.13 27.18 17.10
N LEU A 562 -56.84 25.89 17.28
CA LEU A 562 -57.40 25.04 18.34
C LEU A 562 -56.31 24.23 19.04
N GLU A 563 -56.23 24.44 20.35
CA GLU A 563 -55.42 23.75 21.35
C GLU A 563 -56.02 22.42 21.80
N SER A 564 -55.12 21.57 22.32
CA SER A 564 -55.29 20.58 23.40
C SER A 564 -56.01 19.25 23.10
N LEU A 565 -55.32 18.13 23.38
CA LEU A 565 -55.59 17.26 24.54
C LEU A 565 -54.74 15.96 24.50
N PHE A 566 -54.46 15.45 25.70
CA PHE A 566 -53.95 14.12 26.09
C PHE A 566 -52.46 13.95 26.44
N GLU A 567 -52.15 14.40 27.67
CA GLU A 567 -51.71 13.59 28.82
C GLU A 567 -50.93 12.26 28.62
N SER A 568 -49.70 12.25 29.16
CA SER A 568 -49.03 11.12 29.84
C SER A 568 -49.68 10.85 31.23
N PRO A 569 -49.46 9.75 31.99
CA PRO A 569 -48.12 9.23 32.32
C PRO A 569 -48.01 7.71 32.67
N PHE A 570 -46.79 7.16 32.65
CA PHE A 570 -46.38 6.15 33.66
C PHE A 570 -44.85 6.20 33.88
N LYS A 571 -44.48 6.53 35.12
CA LYS A 571 -43.16 6.35 35.73
C LYS A 571 -43.37 5.47 36.97
N SER A 572 -42.30 4.77 37.36
CA SER A 572 -42.02 4.19 38.69
C SER A 572 -42.16 2.67 38.83
N LEU A 573 -41.01 1.99 38.89
CA LEU A 573 -40.65 1.22 40.08
C LEU A 573 -39.11 1.17 40.21
N SER A 574 -38.63 1.49 41.40
CA SER A 574 -37.23 1.68 41.76
C SER A 574 -36.69 0.55 42.63
N LYS A 575 -35.38 0.27 42.47
CA LYS A 575 -34.39 -0.09 43.51
C LYS A 575 -34.67 -1.32 44.40
N SER A 576 -33.85 -2.36 44.24
CA SER A 576 -32.82 -2.74 45.22
C SER A 576 -32.02 -3.97 44.72
N PHE A 577 -30.70 -3.88 44.71
CA PHE A 577 -29.77 -4.80 45.39
C PHE A 577 -28.32 -4.45 44.99
N LEU A 578 -27.50 -4.23 46.02
CA LEU A 578 -26.06 -3.97 45.98
C LEU A 578 -25.31 -5.27 46.33
N LYS A 579 -24.05 -5.34 45.86
CA LYS A 579 -22.92 -6.24 46.25
C LYS A 579 -22.78 -7.60 45.54
N SER A 580 -21.68 -7.69 44.77
CA SER A 580 -20.48 -8.54 45.02
C SER A 580 -20.01 -9.45 43.86
N HIS A 581 -18.68 -9.60 43.76
CA HIS A 581 -17.84 -10.51 42.94
C HIS A 581 -17.66 -10.12 41.47
N SER A 582 -16.49 -9.70 40.92
CA SER A 582 -15.06 -10.03 41.04
C SER A 582 -14.63 -11.44 40.58
N GLN A 583 -13.70 -11.43 39.60
CA GLN A 583 -12.79 -12.48 39.10
C GLN A 583 -13.27 -13.41 37.97
N CYS A 584 -12.55 -13.38 36.84
CA CYS A 584 -11.65 -14.45 36.42
C CYS A 584 -10.72 -14.01 35.26
N ASP A 585 -9.44 -13.84 35.59
CA ASP A 585 -8.27 -13.85 34.70
C ASP A 585 -7.90 -15.30 34.32
N VAL A 586 -7.62 -15.56 33.03
CA VAL A 586 -7.02 -16.79 32.46
C VAL A 586 -6.53 -16.37 31.06
N LEU A 587 -5.27 -16.43 30.59
CA LEU A 587 -4.12 -17.31 30.88
C LEU A 587 -2.80 -16.63 30.44
N ALA A 588 -1.83 -16.62 31.35
CA ALA A 588 -0.40 -16.49 31.05
C ALA A 588 0.29 -17.83 31.38
N ALA A 589 0.96 -18.42 30.39
CA ALA A 589 1.99 -19.47 30.51
C ALA A 589 2.65 -19.55 29.12
N CYS A 590 3.95 -19.42 28.90
CA CYS A 590 5.07 -20.02 29.61
C CYS A 590 6.30 -19.10 29.59
N CYS A 591 6.82 -18.77 30.77
CA CYS A 591 8.26 -18.63 31.03
C CYS A 591 8.47 -18.35 32.52
N LYS A 592 8.86 -19.38 33.28
CA LYS A 592 9.75 -19.28 34.46
C LYS A 592 10.07 -20.68 35.00
N ILE A 593 11.26 -21.13 34.67
CA ILE A 593 12.00 -22.16 35.42
C ILE A 593 12.64 -21.46 36.63
N PRO A 594 12.61 -22.01 37.86
CA PRO A 594 13.51 -21.60 38.92
C PRO A 594 14.70 -22.56 39.04
N LEU A 595 15.88 -21.97 39.27
CA LEU A 595 17.08 -22.64 39.75
C LEU A 595 16.96 -22.90 41.27
N ASN A 596 17.21 -24.13 41.73
CA ASN A 596 18.29 -24.43 42.70
C ASN A 596 18.41 -25.92 43.07
N ASN A 597 19.64 -26.40 42.92
CA ASN A 597 20.48 -27.28 43.75
C ASN A 597 20.14 -28.75 44.11
N THR A 598 21.15 -29.56 43.73
CA THR A 598 21.87 -30.64 44.42
C THR A 598 21.34 -32.07 44.46
N ASP A 599 22.23 -32.92 43.93
CA ASP A 599 22.59 -34.29 44.32
C ASP A 599 21.79 -35.50 43.80
N THR A 600 22.47 -36.17 42.86
CA THR A 600 22.81 -37.61 42.89
C THR A 600 21.65 -38.61 42.97
N ILE A 601 21.44 -39.37 41.90
CA ILE A 601 21.46 -40.85 41.90
C ILE A 601 21.45 -41.36 40.45
N LEU A 602 22.52 -42.07 40.10
CA LEU A 602 22.68 -42.94 38.95
C LEU A 602 22.00 -44.30 39.21
N SER A 603 21.25 -44.80 38.23
CA SER A 603 21.15 -46.23 37.83
C SER A 603 19.98 -46.33 36.85
N GLY A 604 20.23 -46.57 35.56
CA GLY A 604 20.44 -47.88 34.96
C GLY A 604 19.47 -47.98 33.76
N VAL A 605 19.62 -48.79 32.72
CA VAL A 605 20.36 -50.03 32.49
C VAL A 605 20.30 -50.30 30.97
N MET A 606 21.35 -50.94 30.43
CA MET A 606 21.43 -51.70 29.16
C MET A 606 21.27 -50.92 27.84
N GLY A 607 22.07 -51.15 26.80
CA GLY A 607 23.06 -52.19 26.55
C GLY A 607 23.24 -52.39 25.04
N SER A 608 24.40 -52.95 24.66
CA SER A 608 24.84 -53.34 23.31
C SER A 608 25.26 -52.20 22.35
N LYS A 609 26.31 -52.29 21.53
CA LYS A 609 27.55 -53.10 21.37
C LYS A 609 28.21 -52.44 20.14
N LEU A 610 29.32 -51.70 20.28
CA LEU A 610 30.68 -52.14 19.93
C LEU A 610 30.79 -52.93 18.61
N THR A 611 31.42 -52.31 17.61
CA THR A 611 32.51 -52.97 16.87
C THR A 611 33.61 -51.97 16.57
N ARG A 612 34.81 -52.37 16.99
CA ARG A 612 36.10 -51.70 16.89
C ARG A 612 36.88 -52.50 15.84
N GLN A 613 37.51 -51.85 14.87
CA GLN A 613 38.58 -52.51 14.12
C GLN A 613 39.72 -51.53 13.89
N ARG A 614 40.92 -52.04 14.18
CA ARG A 614 42.22 -51.39 14.21
C ARG A 614 42.94 -51.59 12.87
N SER A 615 43.95 -50.73 12.67
CA SER A 615 45.23 -50.94 11.96
C SER A 615 45.23 -51.03 10.43
N LEU A 616 45.96 -50.13 9.76
CA LEU A 616 47.35 -50.37 9.30
C LEU A 616 47.90 -49.15 8.52
N ASP A 617 49.20 -48.93 8.69
CA ASP A 617 50.09 -47.93 8.09
C ASP A 617 50.16 -48.01 6.56
N PHE A 618 50.50 -46.90 5.88
CA PHE A 618 51.48 -46.89 4.78
C PHE A 618 52.07 -45.48 4.47
N GLU A 619 53.40 -45.45 4.56
CA GLU A 619 54.49 -44.59 4.09
C GLU A 619 54.32 -43.28 3.24
N THR A 620 54.97 -42.23 3.75
CA THR A 620 56.09 -41.40 3.21
C THR A 620 56.28 -40.94 1.74
N LYS A 621 56.67 -39.64 1.63
CA LYS A 621 57.50 -38.91 0.62
C LYS A 621 56.79 -38.57 -0.72
N VAL A 622 56.82 -37.34 -1.28
CA VAL A 622 57.99 -36.58 -1.81
C VAL A 622 57.64 -35.08 -2.03
N SER A 623 58.37 -34.20 -1.35
CA SER A 623 59.14 -33.04 -1.88
C SER A 623 58.75 -32.36 -3.23
N LYS A 624 58.57 -31.03 -3.24
CA LYS A 624 59.50 -30.08 -3.91
C LYS A 624 59.13 -28.59 -3.69
N ARG A 625 60.13 -27.85 -3.21
CA ARG A 625 60.28 -26.39 -3.24
C ARG A 625 60.35 -25.85 -4.67
N ARG A 626 59.89 -24.60 -4.85
CA ARG A 626 60.49 -23.44 -5.57
C ARG A 626 59.32 -22.50 -5.92
N ARG A 627 59.37 -21.19 -5.72
CA ARG A 627 60.44 -20.27 -5.32
C ARG A 627 59.79 -19.03 -4.76
#